data_AF-A0A354AYU9-F1
#
_entry.id   AF-A0A354AYU9-F1
#
_cell.length_a   1.000
_cell.length_b   1.000
_cell.length_c   1.000
_cell.angle_alpha   90.00
_cell.angle_beta   90.00
_cell.angle_gamma   90.00
#
_symmetry.space_group_name_H-M   'P 1'
#
loop_
_entity.id
_entity.type
_entity.pdbx_description
1 polymer ?
#
loop_
_entity_poly.entity_id
_entity_poly.type
_entity_poly.pdbx_seq_one_letter_code
_entity_poly.pdbx_strand_id
1 'polypeptide(L)'
;MTTLMADPKSTGDPLVASLVEAVRRADSALGLLQATQALAAAGHADGAACLVEVLGFNNPGAAVAAVDGLIAIGEPAVDTILANLDGFNYGARAWTVRALAGIGDVRGLDVLEDALGRDIGPSVRRAAARGLGQLNLEPLAASERRPIAERCLQALVAGCNDGEWVVRYAVAVGLEALAPALVPALAPRAPVSEYSPSSEPISRLLEALHGLSNNPAEEAPVVRLRACLALQRLLAIHQRQETDD
;
A
#
# COMPACT_ATOMS: atom_id res chain seq x y z
N MET A 1 34.74 16.49 40.92
CA MET A 1 33.31 16.83 40.87
C MET A 1 32.80 16.54 39.46
N THR A 2 32.53 15.27 39.20
CA THR A 2 32.12 14.78 37.88
C THR A 2 30.60 14.83 37.82
N THR A 3 30.06 15.82 37.11
CA THR A 3 28.63 15.94 36.82
C THR A 3 28.24 14.82 35.87
N LEU A 4 27.46 13.85 36.37
CA LEU A 4 26.71 12.92 35.54
C LEU A 4 25.76 13.73 34.65
N MET A 5 26.05 13.79 33.34
CA MET A 5 24.99 14.02 32.36
C MET A 5 24.16 12.75 32.32
N ALA A 6 22.94 12.82 32.81
CA ALA A 6 21.96 11.77 32.59
C ALA A 6 21.60 11.75 31.10
N ASP A 7 21.79 10.60 30.45
CA ASP A 7 21.24 10.31 29.12
C ASP A 7 19.71 10.49 29.16
N PRO A 8 19.11 11.32 28.29
CA PRO A 8 17.66 11.36 28.13
C PRO A 8 17.26 10.14 27.29
N LYS A 9 17.25 8.95 27.89
CA LYS A 9 16.55 7.81 27.29
C LYS A 9 15.07 8.13 27.29
N SER A 10 14.54 8.33 26.09
CA SER A 10 13.12 8.47 25.76
C SER A 10 12.25 7.61 26.68
N THR A 11 11.65 8.24 27.69
CA THR A 11 10.52 7.64 28.41
C THR A 11 9.32 7.81 27.49
N GLY A 12 8.91 6.73 26.84
CA GLY A 12 7.76 6.74 25.93
C GLY A 12 6.52 7.37 26.57
N ASP A 13 5.64 7.92 25.73
CA ASP A 13 4.49 8.71 26.19
C ASP A 13 3.65 7.89 27.21
N PRO A 14 3.53 8.34 28.48
CA PRO A 14 2.77 7.64 29.52
C PRO A 14 1.32 7.35 29.13
N LEU A 15 0.71 8.19 28.30
CA LEU A 15 -0.63 7.97 27.78
C LEU A 15 -0.66 6.77 26.84
N VAL A 16 0.28 6.69 25.90
CA VAL A 16 0.40 5.58 24.94
C VAL A 16 0.71 4.27 25.68
N ALA A 17 1.57 4.30 26.69
CA ALA A 17 1.86 3.14 27.52
C ALA A 17 0.60 2.60 28.23
N SER A 18 -0.25 3.49 28.74
CA SER A 18 -1.54 3.13 29.34
C SER A 18 -2.50 2.49 28.33
N LEU A 19 -2.56 3.02 27.10
CA LEU A 19 -3.39 2.48 26.02
C LEU A 19 -2.92 1.09 25.56
N VAL A 20 -1.60 0.88 25.46
CA VAL A 20 -1.03 -0.45 25.17
C VAL A 20 -1.40 -1.46 26.26
N GLU A 21 -1.32 -1.06 27.53
CA GLU A 21 -1.71 -1.94 28.63
C GLU A 21 -3.22 -2.26 28.61
N ALA A 22 -4.06 -1.30 28.21
CA ALA A 22 -5.49 -1.54 28.02
C ALA A 22 -5.78 -2.58 26.92
N VAL A 23 -5.03 -2.56 25.81
CA VAL A 23 -5.14 -3.59 24.75
C VAL A 23 -4.75 -4.96 25.30
N ARG A 24 -3.64 -5.06 26.04
CA ARG A 24 -3.15 -6.34 26.60
C ARG A 24 -4.04 -6.94 27.67
N ARG A 25 -4.76 -6.09 28.42
CA ARG A 25 -5.70 -6.53 29.47
C ARG A 25 -7.10 -6.82 28.94
N ALA A 26 -7.39 -6.50 27.68
CA ALA A 26 -8.70 -6.78 27.12
C ALA A 26 -8.97 -8.29 27.09
N ASP A 27 -10.05 -8.69 27.77
CA ASP A 27 -10.45 -10.09 27.96
C ASP A 27 -11.68 -10.50 27.12
N SER A 28 -12.19 -9.56 26.31
CA SER A 28 -13.34 -9.76 25.45
C SER A 28 -13.11 -9.21 24.05
N ALA A 29 -13.81 -9.76 23.05
CA ALA A 29 -13.69 -9.31 21.67
C ALA A 29 -14.06 -7.83 21.49
N LEU A 30 -15.09 -7.36 22.20
CA LEU A 30 -15.50 -5.96 22.18
C LEU A 30 -14.50 -5.06 22.91
N GLY A 31 -14.01 -5.49 24.08
CA GLY A 31 -12.99 -4.75 24.83
C GLY A 31 -11.69 -4.59 24.04
N LEU A 32 -11.26 -5.65 23.34
CA LEU A 32 -10.07 -5.62 22.49
C LEU A 32 -10.25 -4.62 21.32
N LEU A 33 -11.41 -4.64 20.67
CA LEU A 33 -11.74 -3.66 19.63
C LEU A 33 -11.67 -2.23 20.17
N GLN A 34 -12.35 -1.94 21.28
CA GLN A 34 -12.40 -0.60 21.87
C GLN A 34 -11.01 -0.10 22.31
N ALA A 35 -10.23 -0.96 22.97
CA ALA A 35 -8.86 -0.63 23.37
C ALA A 35 -7.96 -0.37 22.15
N THR A 36 -8.09 -1.19 21.11
CA THR A 36 -7.33 -1.00 19.86
C THR A 36 -7.72 0.29 19.17
N GLN A 37 -9.02 0.64 19.12
CA GLN A 37 -9.48 1.91 18.56
C GLN A 37 -8.91 3.11 19.33
N ALA A 38 -8.85 3.03 20.66
CA ALA A 38 -8.27 4.08 21.48
C ALA A 38 -6.76 4.23 21.24
N LEU A 39 -6.02 3.12 21.13
CA LEU A 39 -4.60 3.13 20.79
C LEU A 39 -4.35 3.68 19.37
N ALA A 40 -5.15 3.25 18.39
CA ALA A 40 -5.08 3.73 17.02
C ALA A 40 -5.34 5.24 16.93
N ALA A 41 -6.34 5.75 17.67
CA ALA A 41 -6.68 7.17 17.70
C ALA A 41 -5.58 8.06 18.30
N ALA A 42 -4.66 7.49 19.11
CA ALA A 42 -3.51 8.23 19.62
C ALA A 42 -2.49 8.58 18.52
N GLY A 43 -2.43 7.82 17.43
CA GLY A 43 -1.57 8.10 16.27
C GLY A 43 -0.07 8.16 16.59
N HIS A 44 0.37 7.53 17.68
CA HIS A 44 1.74 7.65 18.19
C HIS A 44 2.56 6.40 17.84
N ALA A 45 3.80 6.60 17.36
CA ALA A 45 4.68 5.53 16.89
C ALA A 45 4.97 4.45 17.96
N ASP A 46 5.08 4.84 19.23
CA ASP A 46 5.26 3.92 20.36
C ASP A 46 4.13 2.86 20.47
N GLY A 47 2.95 3.11 19.89
CA GLY A 47 1.84 2.16 19.83
C GLY A 47 1.96 1.12 18.71
N ALA A 48 2.84 1.32 17.72
CA ALA A 48 2.88 0.53 16.50
C ALA A 48 3.12 -0.96 16.76
N ALA A 49 4.02 -1.31 17.68
CA ALA A 49 4.32 -2.72 17.99
C ALA A 49 3.09 -3.47 18.54
N CYS A 50 2.32 -2.81 19.41
CA CYS A 50 1.09 -3.37 19.95
C CYS A 50 0.00 -3.48 18.87
N LEU A 51 -0.11 -2.49 17.98
CA LEU A 51 -1.05 -2.57 16.84
C LEU A 51 -0.69 -3.72 15.89
N VAL A 52 0.60 -3.98 15.63
CA VAL A 52 1.04 -5.14 14.83
C VAL A 52 0.69 -6.45 15.52
N GLU A 53 0.89 -6.55 16.84
CA GLU A 53 0.49 -7.73 17.64
C GLU A 53 -1.01 -8.04 17.48
N VAL A 54 -1.86 -6.99 17.50
CA VAL A 54 -3.32 -7.13 17.34
C VAL A 54 -3.71 -7.74 15.99
N LEU A 55 -2.92 -7.55 14.93
CA LEU A 55 -3.20 -8.15 13.61
C LEU A 55 -3.16 -9.68 13.64
N GLY A 56 -2.43 -10.27 14.59
CA GLY A 56 -2.38 -11.71 14.81
C GLY A 56 -3.55 -12.28 15.61
N PHE A 57 -4.36 -11.42 16.23
CA PHE A 57 -5.51 -11.86 17.02
C PHE A 57 -6.68 -12.26 16.12
N ASN A 58 -7.44 -13.28 16.53
CA ASN A 58 -8.63 -13.74 15.80
C ASN A 58 -9.84 -12.81 16.03
N ASN A 59 -9.66 -11.52 15.73
CA ASN A 59 -10.68 -10.47 15.87
C ASN A 59 -10.61 -9.51 14.68
N PRO A 60 -11.43 -9.70 13.63
CA PRO A 60 -11.41 -8.88 12.43
C PRO A 60 -11.69 -7.40 12.69
N GLY A 61 -12.53 -7.06 13.68
CA GLY A 61 -12.81 -5.67 14.03
C GLY A 61 -11.59 -4.98 14.61
N ALA A 62 -10.91 -5.63 15.55
CA ALA A 62 -9.68 -5.11 16.14
C ALA A 62 -8.55 -5.01 15.09
N ALA A 63 -8.43 -5.99 14.19
CA ALA A 63 -7.45 -5.95 13.11
C ALA A 63 -7.68 -4.78 12.15
N VAL A 64 -8.93 -4.46 11.80
CA VAL A 64 -9.25 -3.26 10.99
C VAL A 64 -8.83 -1.99 11.73
N ALA A 65 -9.20 -1.85 13.00
CA ALA A 65 -8.82 -0.69 13.81
C ALA A 65 -7.29 -0.54 13.93
N ALA A 66 -6.57 -1.65 14.06
CA ALA A 66 -5.12 -1.65 14.12
C ALA A 66 -4.47 -1.27 12.79
N VAL A 67 -4.98 -1.77 11.65
CA VAL A 67 -4.52 -1.33 10.32
C VAL A 67 -4.76 0.17 10.13
N ASP A 68 -5.94 0.67 10.47
CA ASP A 68 -6.25 2.10 10.35
C ASP A 68 -5.33 2.95 11.24
N GLY A 69 -5.02 2.48 12.45
CA GLY A 69 -4.05 3.11 13.35
C GLY A 69 -2.62 3.12 12.80
N LEU A 70 -2.16 2.00 12.24
CA LEU A 70 -0.83 1.91 11.62
C LEU A 70 -0.71 2.84 10.41
N ILE A 71 -1.76 2.96 9.59
CA ILE A 71 -1.83 3.91 8.47
C ILE A 71 -1.81 5.35 8.99
N ALA A 72 -2.53 5.65 10.06
CA ALA A 72 -2.55 6.99 10.66
C ALA A 72 -1.20 7.39 11.27
N ILE A 73 -0.44 6.44 11.83
CA ILE A 73 0.94 6.67 12.27
C ILE A 73 1.84 6.98 11.07
N GLY A 74 1.68 6.25 9.95
CA GLY A 74 2.41 6.47 8.70
C GLY A 74 3.82 5.90 8.70
N GLU A 75 4.76 6.60 8.06
CA GLU A 75 6.16 6.17 7.88
C GLU A 75 6.87 5.69 9.16
N PRO A 76 6.65 6.28 10.36
CA PRO A 76 7.25 5.78 11.61
C PRO A 76 6.85 4.34 11.98
N ALA A 77 5.72 3.82 11.49
CA ALA A 77 5.28 2.46 11.78
C ALA A 77 5.98 1.40 10.89
N VAL A 78 6.59 1.80 9.78
CA VAL A 78 7.02 0.88 8.71
C VAL A 78 8.09 -0.10 9.18
N ASP A 79 9.15 0.36 9.85
CA ASP A 79 10.21 -0.53 10.32
C ASP A 79 9.68 -1.51 11.38
N THR A 80 8.73 -1.05 12.21
CA THR A 80 8.06 -1.92 13.20
C THR A 80 7.25 -3.01 12.50
N ILE A 81 6.51 -2.66 11.44
CA ILE A 81 5.76 -3.63 10.65
C ILE A 81 6.71 -4.65 10.00
N LEU A 82 7.77 -4.18 9.32
CA LEU A 82 8.72 -5.04 8.61
C LEU A 82 9.45 -6.01 9.55
N ALA A 83 9.79 -5.58 10.77
CA ALA A 83 10.45 -6.41 11.77
C ALA A 83 9.54 -7.49 12.39
N ASN A 84 8.21 -7.36 12.28
CA ASN A 84 7.23 -8.22 12.94
C ASN A 84 6.32 -8.98 11.94
N LEU A 85 6.76 -9.12 10.68
CA LEU A 85 6.05 -9.90 9.67
C LEU A 85 5.98 -11.38 10.05
N ASP A 86 4.79 -11.86 10.44
CA ASP A 86 4.53 -13.28 10.63
C ASP A 86 4.18 -13.94 9.28
N GLY A 87 5.15 -14.65 8.70
CA GLY A 87 5.00 -15.37 7.45
C GLY A 87 4.05 -16.57 7.50
N PHE A 88 3.74 -17.11 8.69
CA PHE A 88 2.94 -18.34 8.83
C PHE A 88 1.45 -18.06 9.08
N ASN A 89 1.13 -16.96 9.77
CA ASN A 89 -0.25 -16.57 10.04
C ASN A 89 -0.87 -15.81 8.85
N TYR A 90 -1.73 -16.49 8.09
CA TYR A 90 -2.41 -15.89 6.93
C TYR A 90 -3.20 -14.61 7.27
N GLY A 91 -3.92 -14.59 8.40
CA GLY A 91 -4.71 -13.44 8.81
C GLY A 91 -3.82 -12.24 9.12
N ALA A 92 -2.80 -12.45 9.95
CA ALA A 92 -1.82 -11.42 10.30
C ALA A 92 -1.14 -10.87 9.04
N ARG A 93 -0.71 -11.76 8.12
CA ARG A 93 -0.05 -11.38 6.88
C ARG A 93 -0.94 -10.55 5.96
N ALA A 94 -2.22 -10.91 5.80
CA ALA A 94 -3.17 -10.15 4.99
C ALA A 94 -3.39 -8.73 5.54
N TRP A 95 -3.53 -8.59 6.86
CA TRP A 95 -3.65 -7.28 7.49
C TRP A 95 -2.36 -6.46 7.42
N THR A 96 -1.21 -7.12 7.59
CA THR A 96 0.09 -6.44 7.56
C THR A 96 0.41 -5.88 6.17
N VAL A 97 0.19 -6.67 5.11
CA VAL A 97 0.35 -6.22 3.73
C VAL A 97 -0.63 -5.08 3.42
N ARG A 98 -1.86 -5.14 3.96
CA ARG A 98 -2.83 -4.04 3.83
C ARG A 98 -2.36 -2.76 4.53
N ALA A 99 -1.74 -2.85 5.71
CA ALA A 99 -1.17 -1.69 6.40
C ALA A 99 -0.02 -1.08 5.60
N LEU A 100 0.94 -1.89 5.12
CA LEU A 100 2.03 -1.40 4.26
C LEU A 100 1.52 -0.73 2.99
N ALA A 101 0.54 -1.34 2.31
CA ALA A 101 -0.10 -0.76 1.13
C ALA A 101 -0.80 0.57 1.42
N GLY A 102 -1.42 0.70 2.60
CA GLY A 102 -2.09 1.94 3.03
C GLY A 102 -1.14 3.05 3.46
N ILE A 103 0.02 2.70 4.03
CA ILE A 103 1.08 3.67 4.37
C ILE A 103 1.77 4.17 3.10
N GLY A 104 2.03 3.28 2.13
CA GLY A 104 2.63 3.65 0.85
C GLY A 104 4.13 3.97 0.92
N ASP A 105 4.82 3.61 1.99
CA ASP A 105 6.27 3.83 2.11
C ASP A 105 7.06 2.85 1.24
N VAL A 106 8.04 3.36 0.50
CA VAL A 106 8.89 2.60 -0.44
C VAL A 106 9.63 1.42 0.22
N ARG A 107 9.93 1.49 1.53
CA ARG A 107 10.55 0.39 2.27
C ARG A 107 9.69 -0.88 2.26
N GLY A 108 8.39 -0.76 2.00
CA GLY A 108 7.47 -1.88 1.83
C GLY A 108 7.53 -2.57 0.47
N LEU A 109 8.30 -2.06 -0.51
CA LEU A 109 8.31 -2.54 -1.89
C LEU A 109 8.56 -4.06 -2.00
N ASP A 110 9.63 -4.56 -1.38
CA ASP A 110 10.02 -5.97 -1.50
C ASP A 110 8.92 -6.90 -0.95
N VAL A 111 8.26 -6.49 0.14
CA VAL A 111 7.14 -7.24 0.74
C VAL A 111 5.93 -7.25 -0.18
N LEU A 112 5.62 -6.12 -0.82
CA LEU A 112 4.48 -6.02 -1.75
C LEU A 112 4.74 -6.82 -3.04
N GLU A 113 5.96 -6.80 -3.58
CA GLU A 113 6.32 -7.62 -4.75
C GLU A 113 6.23 -9.11 -4.44
N ASP A 114 6.81 -9.55 -3.32
CA ASP A 114 6.75 -10.96 -2.89
C ASP A 114 5.30 -11.40 -2.65
N ALA A 115 4.52 -10.57 -1.94
CA ALA A 115 3.12 -10.81 -1.66
C ALA A 115 2.30 -10.98 -2.95
N LEU A 116 2.42 -10.07 -3.93
CA LEU A 116 1.69 -10.21 -5.20
C LEU A 116 2.16 -11.43 -6.01
N GLY A 117 3.46 -11.72 -6.03
CA GLY A 117 4.01 -12.77 -6.88
C GLY A 117 3.88 -14.19 -6.32
N ARG A 118 3.84 -14.35 -4.99
CA ARG A 118 4.08 -15.66 -4.35
C ARG A 118 3.07 -16.03 -3.25
N ASP A 119 2.28 -15.10 -2.74
CA ASP A 119 1.36 -15.44 -1.65
C ASP A 119 0.23 -16.35 -2.12
N ILE A 120 -0.07 -17.39 -1.36
CA ILE A 120 -1.18 -18.31 -1.65
C ILE A 120 -2.55 -17.62 -1.55
N GLY A 121 -2.65 -16.56 -0.75
CA GLY A 121 -3.89 -15.93 -0.36
C GLY A 121 -4.30 -14.77 -1.26
N PRO A 122 -5.45 -14.83 -1.97
CA PRO A 122 -5.90 -13.76 -2.86
C PRO A 122 -6.08 -12.42 -2.17
N SER A 123 -6.49 -12.40 -0.90
CA SER A 123 -6.63 -11.15 -0.14
C SER A 123 -5.29 -10.44 0.07
N VAL A 124 -4.21 -11.20 0.26
CA VAL A 124 -2.84 -10.68 0.40
C VAL A 124 -2.37 -10.12 -0.94
N ARG A 125 -2.46 -10.91 -2.01
CA ARG A 125 -2.08 -10.49 -3.37
C ARG A 125 -2.84 -9.25 -3.84
N ARG A 126 -4.15 -9.18 -3.54
CA ARG A 126 -4.99 -8.02 -3.84
C ARG A 126 -4.53 -6.75 -3.13
N ALA A 127 -4.17 -6.86 -1.84
CA ALA A 127 -3.66 -5.72 -1.08
C ALA A 127 -2.31 -5.26 -1.64
N ALA A 128 -1.44 -6.20 -1.96
CA ALA A 128 -0.14 -5.95 -2.58
C ALA A 128 -0.26 -5.23 -3.94
N ALA A 129 -1.14 -5.69 -4.82
CA ALA A 129 -1.39 -5.04 -6.11
C ALA A 129 -1.85 -3.58 -5.96
N ARG A 130 -2.67 -3.27 -4.95
CA ARG A 130 -3.04 -1.87 -4.65
C ARG A 130 -1.84 -1.09 -4.15
N GLY A 131 -1.10 -1.64 -3.18
CA GLY A 131 0.06 -0.99 -2.59
C GLY A 131 1.14 -0.62 -3.60
N LEU A 132 1.48 -1.52 -4.53
CA LEU A 132 2.48 -1.28 -5.57
C LEU A 132 2.14 -0.07 -6.46
N GLY A 133 0.85 0.18 -6.72
CA GLY A 133 0.40 1.34 -7.48
C GLY A 133 0.33 2.64 -6.65
N GLN A 134 0.45 2.55 -5.33
CA GLN A 134 0.23 3.67 -4.40
C GLN A 134 1.49 4.04 -3.61
N LEU A 135 2.64 3.39 -3.87
CA LEU A 135 3.90 3.74 -3.22
C LEU A 135 4.25 5.21 -3.48
N ASN A 136 4.54 5.93 -2.41
CA ASN A 136 5.01 7.30 -2.46
C ASN A 136 6.48 7.34 -2.86
N LEU A 137 6.73 7.68 -4.12
CA LEU A 137 8.08 7.79 -4.66
C LEU A 137 8.62 9.23 -4.59
N GLU A 138 7.84 10.20 -4.11
CA GLU A 138 8.26 11.60 -4.02
C GLU A 138 9.50 11.83 -3.14
N PRO A 139 9.68 11.14 -1.99
CA PRO A 139 10.87 11.33 -1.16
C PRO A 139 12.18 10.86 -1.81
N LEU A 140 12.11 10.01 -2.84
CA LEU A 140 13.29 9.43 -3.50
C LEU A 140 13.97 10.42 -4.44
N ALA A 141 15.27 10.23 -4.68
CA ALA A 141 15.97 10.95 -5.72
C ALA A 141 15.40 10.61 -7.11
N ALA A 142 15.42 11.59 -8.03
CA ALA A 142 14.87 11.41 -9.37
C ALA A 142 15.45 10.18 -10.13
N SER A 143 16.72 9.85 -9.87
CA SER A 143 17.41 8.67 -10.42
C SER A 143 16.87 7.34 -9.90
N GLU A 144 16.27 7.31 -8.71
CA GLU A 144 15.78 6.10 -8.04
C GLU A 144 14.29 5.86 -8.30
N ARG A 145 13.52 6.94 -8.52
CA ARG A 145 12.07 6.87 -8.78
C ARG A 145 11.73 5.96 -9.95
N ARG A 146 12.44 6.12 -11.07
CA ARG A 146 12.15 5.36 -12.29
C ARG A 146 12.41 3.86 -12.14
N PRO A 147 13.59 3.40 -11.67
CA PRO A 147 13.82 1.98 -11.39
C PRO A 147 12.76 1.36 -10.47
N ILE A 148 12.33 2.09 -9.44
CA ILE A 148 11.31 1.60 -8.50
C ILE A 148 9.93 1.55 -9.15
N ALA A 149 9.54 2.57 -9.93
CA ALA A 149 8.28 2.54 -10.68
C ALA A 149 8.26 1.41 -11.71
N GLU A 150 9.39 1.12 -12.38
CA GLU A 150 9.53 0.01 -13.32
C GLU A 150 9.40 -1.36 -12.64
N ARG A 151 9.94 -1.50 -11.42
CA ARG A 151 9.72 -2.67 -10.56
C ARG A 151 8.24 -2.89 -10.21
N CYS A 152 7.56 -1.84 -9.74
CA CYS A 152 6.12 -1.89 -9.50
C CYS A 152 5.34 -2.29 -10.76
N LEU A 153 5.67 -1.68 -11.90
CA LEU A 153 5.04 -1.99 -13.18
C LEU A 153 5.24 -3.46 -13.55
N GLN A 154 6.47 -3.99 -13.43
CA GLN A 154 6.76 -5.38 -13.74
C GLN A 154 5.92 -6.34 -12.89
N ALA A 155 5.83 -6.11 -11.59
CA ALA A 155 5.04 -6.92 -10.68
C ALA A 155 3.53 -6.85 -11.01
N LEU A 156 3.00 -5.66 -11.29
CA LEU A 156 1.60 -5.47 -11.68
C LEU A 156 1.27 -6.14 -13.03
N VAL A 157 2.14 -6.00 -14.04
CA VAL A 157 1.97 -6.65 -15.34
C VAL A 157 1.94 -8.18 -15.19
N ALA A 158 2.78 -8.75 -14.35
CA ALA A 158 2.72 -10.18 -14.04
C ALA A 158 1.38 -10.55 -13.39
N GLY A 159 0.89 -9.73 -12.47
CA GLY A 159 -0.39 -9.89 -11.78
C GLY A 159 -1.64 -9.82 -12.69
N CYS A 160 -1.52 -9.33 -13.93
CA CYS A 160 -2.62 -9.41 -14.90
C CYS A 160 -3.06 -10.85 -15.20
N ASN A 161 -2.18 -11.83 -14.98
CA ASN A 161 -2.44 -13.26 -15.19
C ASN A 161 -2.80 -14.00 -13.89
N ASP A 162 -3.07 -13.29 -12.79
CA ASP A 162 -3.47 -13.93 -11.53
C ASP A 162 -4.73 -14.78 -11.73
N GLY A 163 -4.80 -15.95 -11.09
CA GLY A 163 -5.97 -16.83 -11.19
C GLY A 163 -7.25 -16.20 -10.61
N GLU A 164 -7.12 -15.26 -9.68
CA GLU A 164 -8.23 -14.69 -8.92
C GLU A 164 -8.64 -13.33 -9.49
N TRP A 165 -9.89 -13.22 -9.95
CA TRP A 165 -10.39 -12.00 -10.59
C TRP A 165 -10.25 -10.76 -9.71
N VAL A 166 -10.36 -10.92 -8.39
CA VAL A 166 -10.26 -9.82 -7.42
C VAL A 166 -8.84 -9.24 -7.38
N VAL A 167 -7.83 -10.07 -7.66
CA VAL A 167 -6.43 -9.64 -7.78
C VAL A 167 -6.24 -8.93 -9.11
N ARG A 168 -6.73 -9.48 -10.24
CA ARG A 168 -6.68 -8.82 -11.55
C ARG A 168 -7.38 -7.45 -11.55
N TYR A 169 -8.52 -7.33 -10.87
CA TYR A 169 -9.19 -6.04 -10.66
C TYR A 169 -8.30 -5.05 -9.90
N ALA A 170 -7.65 -5.50 -8.82
CA ALA A 170 -6.74 -4.67 -8.05
C ALA A 170 -5.46 -4.31 -8.83
N VAL A 171 -4.99 -5.18 -9.70
CA VAL A 171 -3.90 -4.90 -10.64
C VAL A 171 -4.29 -3.79 -11.61
N ALA A 172 -5.49 -3.82 -12.19
CA ALA A 172 -5.97 -2.70 -13.02
C ALA A 172 -6.05 -1.38 -12.24
N VAL A 173 -6.42 -1.43 -10.95
CA VAL A 173 -6.38 -0.26 -10.06
C VAL A 173 -4.94 0.21 -9.83
N GLY A 174 -4.01 -0.70 -9.55
CA GLY A 174 -2.61 -0.39 -9.30
C GLY A 174 -1.91 0.18 -10.53
N LEU A 175 -2.19 -0.36 -11.72
CA LEU A 175 -1.66 0.15 -12.99
C LEU A 175 -2.12 1.59 -13.26
N GLU A 176 -3.40 1.91 -13.05
CA GLU A 176 -3.88 3.31 -13.18
C GLU A 176 -3.18 4.23 -12.17
N ALA A 177 -3.07 3.79 -10.92
CA ALA A 177 -2.47 4.59 -9.85
C ALA A 177 -0.95 4.82 -10.03
N LEU A 178 -0.24 3.87 -10.65
CA LEU A 178 1.20 3.97 -10.93
C LEU A 178 1.52 4.93 -12.08
N ALA A 179 0.59 5.17 -13.00
CA ALA A 179 0.85 5.91 -14.23
C ALA A 179 1.51 7.30 -14.03
N PRO A 180 1.12 8.13 -13.03
CA PRO A 180 1.79 9.40 -12.76
C PRO A 180 3.27 9.27 -12.34
N ALA A 181 3.66 8.15 -11.74
CA ALA A 181 5.06 7.91 -11.36
C ALA A 181 5.95 7.54 -12.56
N LEU A 182 5.36 6.91 -13.59
CA LEU A 182 6.04 6.58 -14.84
C LEU A 182 6.06 7.77 -15.81
N VAL A 183 4.99 8.55 -15.78
CA VAL A 183 4.81 9.74 -16.61
C VAL A 183 4.39 10.89 -15.70
N PRO A 184 5.33 11.71 -15.22
CA PRO A 184 5.03 12.85 -14.36
C PRO A 184 4.01 13.82 -14.97
N ALA A 185 3.94 13.90 -16.31
CA ALA A 185 2.94 14.69 -17.03
C ALA A 185 1.48 14.26 -16.72
N LEU A 186 1.23 13.01 -16.34
CA LEU A 186 -0.10 12.53 -15.97
C LEU A 186 -0.50 12.89 -14.53
N ALA A 187 0.41 13.51 -13.76
CA ALA A 187 0.09 13.97 -12.42
C ALA A 187 -0.91 15.16 -12.49
N PRO A 188 -1.87 15.29 -11.55
CA PRO A 188 -2.92 16.32 -11.58
C PRO A 188 -2.45 17.79 -11.62
N ARG A 189 -1.15 18.06 -11.47
CA ARG A 189 -0.54 19.40 -11.41
C ARG A 189 0.75 19.51 -12.22
N ALA A 190 0.95 18.64 -13.20
CA ALA A 190 2.15 18.69 -14.01
C ALA A 190 2.19 19.96 -14.87
N PRO A 191 3.35 20.63 -14.99
CA PRO A 191 3.51 21.73 -15.96
C PRO A 191 3.33 21.21 -17.38
N VAL A 192 2.68 22.00 -18.24
CA VAL A 192 2.54 21.71 -19.66
C VAL A 192 3.94 21.69 -20.27
N SER A 193 4.40 20.51 -20.63
CA SER A 193 5.69 20.25 -21.28
C SER A 193 5.40 19.27 -22.40
N GLU A 194 6.12 19.40 -23.53
CA GLU A 194 6.02 18.49 -24.67
C GLU A 194 6.19 17.03 -24.19
N TYR A 195 5.06 16.37 -24.02
CA TYR A 195 4.98 14.98 -23.64
C TYR A 195 5.17 14.14 -24.90
N SER A 196 6.22 13.33 -24.93
CA SER A 196 6.33 12.26 -25.91
C SER A 196 5.91 10.94 -25.24
N PRO A 197 4.75 10.35 -25.59
CA PRO A 197 4.29 9.06 -25.07
C PRO A 197 5.18 7.86 -25.43
N SER A 198 6.37 8.09 -25.96
CA SER A 198 7.31 7.09 -26.49
C SER A 198 8.21 6.44 -25.43
N SER A 199 7.93 6.62 -24.13
CA SER A 199 8.67 5.87 -23.10
C SER A 199 8.15 4.44 -22.99
N GLU A 200 9.03 3.45 -23.17
CA GLU A 200 8.72 2.02 -23.08
C GLU A 200 7.84 1.62 -21.86
N PRO A 201 8.01 2.19 -20.65
CA PRO A 201 7.19 1.81 -19.49
C PRO A 201 5.70 2.16 -19.61
N ILE A 202 5.34 3.33 -20.17
CA ILE A 202 3.91 3.70 -20.31
C ILE A 202 3.23 2.83 -21.37
N SER A 203 3.92 2.48 -22.45
CA SER A 203 3.41 1.56 -23.48
C SER A 203 3.07 0.20 -22.87
N ARG A 204 3.98 -0.38 -22.06
CA ARG A 204 3.74 -1.65 -21.37
C ARG A 204 2.57 -1.60 -20.39
N LEU A 205 2.41 -0.49 -19.67
CA LEU A 205 1.27 -0.27 -18.77
C LEU A 205 -0.05 -0.26 -19.55
N LEU A 206 -0.10 0.51 -20.64
CA LEU A 206 -1.29 0.60 -21.49
C LEU A 206 -1.60 -0.75 -22.16
N GLU A 207 -0.60 -1.47 -22.66
CA GLU A 207 -0.75 -2.82 -23.21
C GLU A 207 -1.35 -3.78 -22.19
N ALA A 208 -0.88 -3.75 -20.93
CA ALA A 208 -1.42 -4.59 -19.86
C ALA A 208 -2.89 -4.26 -19.57
N LEU A 209 -3.26 -2.99 -19.50
CA LEU A 209 -4.66 -2.57 -19.33
C LEU A 209 -5.53 -2.97 -20.53
N HIS A 210 -5.05 -2.83 -21.77
CA HIS A 210 -5.77 -3.30 -22.96
C HIS A 210 -5.95 -4.82 -22.96
N GLY A 211 -4.92 -5.56 -22.51
CA GLY A 211 -5.00 -7.01 -22.33
C GLY A 211 -6.11 -7.40 -21.36
N LEU A 212 -6.18 -6.74 -20.19
CA LEU A 212 -7.26 -6.96 -19.23
C LEU A 212 -8.63 -6.53 -19.76
N SER A 213 -8.74 -5.42 -20.49
CA SER A 213 -10.01 -4.91 -21.00
C SER A 213 -10.60 -5.79 -22.12
N ASN A 214 -9.74 -6.37 -22.94
CA ASN A 214 -10.14 -7.13 -24.14
C ASN A 214 -10.05 -8.65 -23.94
N ASN A 215 -9.74 -9.14 -22.74
CA ASN A 215 -9.63 -10.57 -22.47
C ASN A 215 -10.99 -11.28 -22.62
N PRO A 216 -11.19 -12.12 -23.67
CA PRO A 216 -12.46 -12.81 -23.88
C PRO A 216 -12.68 -13.94 -22.87
N ALA A 217 -11.60 -14.46 -22.26
CA ALA A 217 -11.64 -15.52 -21.25
C ALA A 217 -11.87 -14.97 -19.83
N GLU A 218 -11.98 -13.65 -19.66
CA GLU A 218 -12.28 -13.05 -18.36
C GLU A 218 -13.72 -13.37 -17.93
N GLU A 219 -13.83 -14.19 -16.88
CA GLU A 219 -15.09 -14.65 -16.29
C GLU A 219 -15.80 -13.55 -15.47
N ALA A 220 -15.04 -12.58 -14.94
CA ALA A 220 -15.57 -11.48 -14.15
C ALA A 220 -15.60 -10.17 -14.97
N PRO A 221 -16.77 -9.75 -15.49
CA PRO A 221 -16.87 -8.56 -16.35
C PRO A 221 -16.35 -7.28 -15.70
N VAL A 222 -16.38 -7.21 -14.37
CA VAL A 222 -15.89 -6.09 -13.57
C VAL A 222 -14.40 -5.80 -13.79
N VAL A 223 -13.59 -6.81 -14.10
CA VAL A 223 -12.15 -6.64 -14.41
C VAL A 223 -12.00 -5.88 -15.72
N ARG A 224 -12.70 -6.32 -16.78
CA ARG A 224 -12.69 -5.64 -18.09
C ARG A 224 -13.18 -4.19 -17.96
N LEU A 225 -14.29 -3.98 -17.27
CA LEU A 225 -14.86 -2.64 -17.05
C LEU A 225 -13.89 -1.73 -16.28
N ARG A 226 -13.20 -2.26 -15.27
CA ARG A 226 -12.21 -1.51 -14.51
C ARG A 226 -11.00 -1.11 -15.35
N ALA A 227 -10.51 -1.99 -16.21
CA ALA A 227 -9.41 -1.73 -17.12
C ALA A 227 -9.81 -0.71 -18.21
N CYS A 228 -11.01 -0.84 -18.79
CA CYS A 228 -11.56 0.17 -19.71
C CYS A 228 -11.63 1.55 -19.06
N LEU A 229 -12.12 1.63 -17.81
CA LEU A 229 -12.21 2.90 -17.09
C LEU A 229 -10.82 3.52 -16.84
N ALA A 230 -9.82 2.70 -16.50
CA ALA A 230 -8.43 3.16 -16.36
C ALA A 230 -7.92 3.76 -17.68
N LEU A 231 -8.07 3.04 -18.79
CA LEU A 231 -7.65 3.51 -20.12
C LEU A 231 -8.31 4.84 -20.49
N GLN A 232 -9.63 4.95 -20.30
CA GLN A 232 -10.37 6.18 -20.59
C GLN A 232 -9.83 7.37 -19.80
N ARG A 233 -9.52 7.18 -18.52
CA ARG A 233 -8.99 8.26 -17.66
C ARG A 233 -7.59 8.68 -18.06
N LEU A 234 -6.71 7.72 -18.34
CA LEU A 234 -5.34 8.00 -18.77
C LEU A 234 -5.32 8.75 -20.12
N LEU A 235 -6.19 8.38 -21.05
CA LEU A 235 -6.33 9.07 -22.34
C LEU A 235 -6.98 10.47 -22.21
N ALA A 236 -7.96 10.63 -21.32
CA ALA A 236 -8.61 11.93 -21.10
C ALA A 236 -7.71 12.96 -20.39
N ILE A 237 -6.67 12.52 -19.68
CA ILE A 237 -5.64 13.41 -19.12
C ILE A 237 -4.77 13.96 -20.25
N HIS A 238 -4.39 13.11 -21.21
CA HIS A 238 -3.61 13.52 -22.38
C HIS A 238 -4.36 14.56 -23.23
N GLN A 239 -5.63 14.33 -23.55
CA GLN A 239 -6.42 15.25 -24.39
C GLN A 239 -6.63 16.63 -23.75
N ARG A 240 -6.72 16.72 -22.42
CA ARG A 240 -6.85 18.01 -21.72
C ARG A 240 -5.57 18.84 -21.77
N GLN A 241 -4.41 18.20 -21.85
CA GLN A 241 -3.14 18.90 -21.99
C GLN A 241 -2.94 19.49 -23.39
N GLU A 242 -3.59 18.93 -24.42
CA GLU A 242 -3.51 19.45 -25.79
C GLU A 242 -4.49 20.61 -26.07
N THR A 243 -5.54 20.78 -25.27
CA THR A 243 -6.58 21.81 -25.50
C THR A 243 -6.39 23.11 -24.73
N ASP A 244 -5.51 23.12 -23.73
CA ASP A 244 -5.16 24.31 -22.93
C ASP A 244 -3.89 25.03 -23.46
N ASP A 245 -3.34 24.58 -24.60
CA ASP A 245 -2.30 25.23 -25.42
C ASP A 245 -2.91 26.09 -26.55
#